data_AF-A0A2Z3IDD6-F1
#
_entry.id   AF-A0A2Z3IDD6-F1
#
_cell.length_a   1.000
_cell.length_b   1.000
_cell.length_c   1.000
_cell.angle_alpha   90.00
_cell.angle_beta   90.00
_cell.angle_gamma   90.00
#
_symmetry.space_group_name_H-M   'P 1'
#
loop_
_entity.id
_entity.type
_entity.pdbx_description
1 polymer ?
#
loop_
_entity_poly.entity_id
_entity_poly.type
_entity_poly.pdbx_seq_one_letter_code
_entity_poly.pdbx_strand_id
1 'polypeptide(L)'
;MSLKTLFTAHPDSVGETYFEHMGVALSFAGPLLAAGLAALVHAFLPFLCVTTASATVKRLYARMTNRAPRTVQESTADPMLAWDPVI
;
A
#
# COMPACT_ATOMS: atom_id res chain seq x y z
N MET A 1 12.65 -5.22 29.52
CA MET A 1 12.76 -4.75 28.12
C MET A 1 11.80 -3.59 27.94
N SER A 2 12.29 -2.42 27.53
CA SER A 2 11.50 -1.18 27.52
C SER A 2 10.79 -1.02 26.18
N LEU A 3 9.52 -0.59 26.16
CA LEU A 3 8.75 -0.35 24.92
C LEU A 3 9.49 0.58 23.95
N LYS A 4 10.39 1.43 24.45
CA LYS A 4 11.26 2.30 23.65
C LYS A 4 12.13 1.53 22.65
N THR A 5 12.70 0.38 23.03
CA THR A 5 13.56 -0.41 22.13
C THR A 5 12.84 -1.05 20.95
N LEU A 6 11.51 -1.26 21.03
CA LEU A 6 10.74 -1.77 19.88
C LEU A 6 10.48 -0.68 18.81
N PHE A 7 10.53 0.60 19.21
CA PHE A 7 10.31 1.74 18.31
C PHE A 7 11.62 2.46 17.92
N THR A 8 12.74 2.22 18.61
CA THR A 8 14.02 2.90 18.36
C THR A 8 15.19 1.99 17.99
N ALA A 9 15.03 0.66 17.86
CA ALA A 9 16.13 -0.23 17.45
C ALA A 9 16.26 -0.42 15.92
N HIS A 10 15.25 -0.03 15.14
CA HIS A 10 15.28 -0.08 13.67
C HIS A 10 15.68 1.24 12.93
N PRO A 11 15.52 2.47 13.47
CA PRO A 11 15.79 3.70 12.72
C PRO A 11 17.27 4.04 12.53
N ASP A 12 18.21 3.33 13.17
CA ASP A 12 19.65 3.60 13.01
C ASP A 12 20.26 2.92 11.77
N SER A 13 19.51 2.05 11.07
CA SER A 13 20.05 1.24 9.95
C SER A 13 19.63 1.71 8.55
N VAL A 14 18.94 2.85 8.40
CA VAL A 14 18.40 3.24 7.07
C VAL A 14 18.47 4.73 6.69
N GLY A 15 18.87 5.64 7.57
CA GLY A 15 19.16 7.03 7.17
C GLY A 15 17.97 7.87 6.66
N GLU A 16 16.73 7.40 6.78
CA GLU A 16 15.51 8.19 6.57
C GLU A 16 14.94 8.68 7.89
N THR A 17 14.28 9.85 7.90
CA THR A 17 13.69 10.35 9.15
C THR A 17 12.49 9.47 9.54
N TYR A 18 12.45 8.98 10.78
CA TYR A 18 11.30 8.27 11.36
C TYR A 18 9.96 9.01 11.09
N PHE A 19 10.03 10.34 11.00
CA PHE A 19 8.91 11.21 10.67
C PHE A 19 8.38 11.07 9.24
N GLU A 20 9.23 10.81 8.24
CA GLU A 20 8.80 10.56 6.85
C GLU A 20 8.01 9.24 6.76
N HIS A 21 8.57 8.17 7.32
CA HIS A 21 7.90 6.87 7.38
C HIS A 21 6.59 6.93 8.20
N MET A 22 6.60 7.62 9.35
CA MET A 22 5.41 7.85 10.15
C MET A 22 4.35 8.68 9.39
N GLY A 23 4.76 9.71 8.65
CA GLY A 23 3.86 10.51 7.82
C GLY A 23 3.20 9.70 6.71
N VAL A 24 3.96 8.83 6.04
CA VAL A 24 3.41 7.91 5.04
C VAL A 24 2.43 6.93 5.70
N ALA A 25 2.80 6.28 6.81
CA ALA A 25 1.93 5.36 7.52
C ALA A 25 0.61 6.02 7.99
N LEU A 26 0.69 7.21 8.59
CA LEU A 26 -0.47 7.99 9.03
C LEU A 26 -1.38 8.40 7.85
N SER A 27 -0.81 8.67 6.68
CA SER A 27 -1.59 9.02 5.47
C SER A 27 -2.49 7.89 4.98
N PHE A 28 -2.16 6.63 5.28
CA PHE A 28 -3.02 5.47 5.02
C PHE A 28 -3.94 5.16 6.20
N ALA A 29 -3.44 5.30 7.44
CA ALA A 29 -4.19 4.99 8.65
C ALA A 29 -5.45 5.87 8.82
N GLY A 30 -5.35 7.18 8.59
CA GLY A 30 -6.48 8.10 8.76
C GLY A 30 -7.70 7.74 7.90
N PRO A 31 -7.54 7.60 6.57
CA PRO A 31 -8.65 7.18 5.70
C PRO A 31 -9.17 5.78 6.01
N LEU A 32 -8.33 4.82 6.43
CA LEU A 32 -8.78 3.48 6.84
C LEU A 32 -9.67 3.54 8.08
N LEU A 33 -9.28 4.30 9.11
CA LEU A 33 -10.09 4.50 10.30
C LEU A 33 -11.43 5.15 9.96
N ALA A 34 -11.43 6.18 9.10
CA ALA A 34 -12.66 6.81 8.63
C ALA A 34 -13.56 5.83 7.87
N ALA A 35 -13.00 4.97 7.01
CA ALA A 35 -13.75 3.93 6.30
C ALA A 35 -14.34 2.89 7.26
N GLY A 36 -13.59 2.47 8.28
CA GLY A 36 -14.04 1.56 9.31
C GLY A 36 -15.17 2.14 10.15
N LEU A 37 -15.05 3.40 10.58
CA LEU A 37 -16.11 4.11 11.29
C LEU A 37 -17.37 4.28 10.42
N ALA A 38 -17.19 4.61 9.14
CA ALA A 38 -18.31 4.72 8.19
C ALA A 38 -19.03 3.37 8.01
N ALA A 39 -18.29 2.27 7.92
CA ALA A 39 -18.87 0.92 7.87
C ALA A 39 -19.58 0.53 9.17
N LEU A 40 -19.02 0.91 10.33
CA LEU A 40 -19.63 0.69 11.64
C LEU A 40 -20.96 1.43 11.74
N VAL A 41 -20.99 2.73 11.39
CA VAL A 41 -22.23 3.51 11.37
C VAL A 41 -23.23 2.91 10.40
N HIS A 42 -22.81 2.48 9.21
CA HIS A 42 -23.67 1.83 8.23
C HIS A 42 -24.28 0.51 8.75
N ALA A 43 -23.53 -0.27 9.54
CA ALA A 43 -24.03 -1.50 10.15
C ALA A 43 -25.20 -1.26 11.11
N PHE A 44 -25.24 -0.12 11.80
CA PHE A 44 -26.34 0.28 12.67
C PHE A 44 -27.43 1.08 11.92
N LEU A 45 -27.03 1.90 10.95
CA LEU A 45 -27.88 2.78 10.15
C LEU A 45 -27.63 2.50 8.65
N PRO A 46 -28.32 1.52 8.03
CA PRO A 46 -28.02 1.05 6.67
C PRO A 46 -28.27 2.09 5.56
N PHE A 47 -28.86 3.24 5.89
CA PHE A 47 -29.07 4.36 4.97
C PHE A 47 -27.94 5.40 4.99
N LEU A 48 -27.05 5.36 5.99
CA LEU A 48 -25.90 6.27 6.10
C LEU A 48 -24.64 5.60 5.54
N CYS A 49 -23.73 6.38 4.92
CA CYS A 49 -22.41 5.91 4.49
C CYS A 49 -22.39 4.75 3.45
N VAL A 50 -23.46 4.55 2.68
CA VAL A 50 -23.65 3.44 1.73
C VAL A 50 -22.43 3.18 0.83
N THR A 51 -21.78 4.23 0.32
CA THR A 51 -20.62 4.12 -0.57
C THR A 51 -19.31 4.60 0.05
N THR A 52 -19.36 5.19 1.25
CA THR A 52 -18.24 5.92 1.85
C THR A 52 -17.09 5.00 2.23
N ALA A 53 -17.40 3.84 2.84
CA ALA A 53 -16.39 2.85 3.20
C ALA A 53 -15.72 2.26 1.94
N SER A 54 -16.53 1.75 1.01
CA SER A 54 -16.06 1.12 -0.23
C SER A 54 -15.26 2.08 -1.11
N ALA A 55 -15.70 3.34 -1.27
CA ALA A 55 -14.97 4.34 -2.06
C ALA A 55 -13.60 4.68 -1.44
N THR A 56 -13.53 4.76 -0.11
CA THR A 56 -12.28 5.06 0.59
C THR A 56 -11.28 3.91 0.48
N VAL A 57 -11.74 2.66 0.62
CA VAL A 57 -10.90 1.48 0.42
C VAL A 57 -10.40 1.38 -1.02
N LYS A 58 -11.27 1.60 -2.02
CA LYS A 58 -10.87 1.64 -3.45
C LYS A 58 -9.81 2.70 -3.72
N ARG A 59 -9.96 3.90 -3.13
CA ARG A 59 -8.99 4.98 -3.26
C ARG A 59 -7.63 4.62 -2.64
N LEU A 60 -7.62 3.99 -1.47
CA LEU A 60 -6.40 3.53 -0.81
C LEU A 60 -5.73 2.42 -1.62
N TYR A 61 -6.51 1.46 -2.12
CA TYR A 61 -6.03 0.39 -2.98
C TYR A 61 -5.38 0.92 -4.27
N ALA A 62 -6.04 1.86 -4.96
CA ALA A 62 -5.47 2.52 -6.13
C ALA A 62 -4.14 3.23 -5.80
N ARG A 63 -4.04 3.88 -4.64
CA ARG A 63 -2.79 4.49 -4.17
C ARG A 63 -1.68 3.47 -3.90
N MET A 64 -2.01 2.27 -3.42
CA MET A 64 -1.04 1.19 -3.22
C MET A 64 -0.55 0.63 -4.57
N THR A 65 -1.46 0.30 -5.49
CA THR A 65 -1.12 -0.21 -6.82
C THR A 65 -0.31 0.80 -7.64
N ASN A 66 -0.66 2.09 -7.61
CA ASN A 66 0.08 3.12 -8.35
C ASN A 66 1.48 3.40 -7.77
N ARG A 67 1.77 2.93 -6.54
CA ARG A 67 3.07 3.02 -5.89
C ARG A 67 3.91 1.74 -6.03
N ALA A 68 3.39 0.69 -6.68
CA ALA A 68 4.19 -0.48 -6.95
C ALA A 68 5.49 -0.04 -7.66
N PRO A 69 6.67 -0.49 -7.20
CA PRO A 69 7.90 -0.23 -7.93
C PRO A 69 7.66 -0.76 -9.33
N ARG A 70 7.86 0.10 -10.34
CA ARG A 70 7.85 -0.29 -11.75
C ARG A 70 8.76 -1.50 -11.86
N THR A 71 8.18 -2.69 -11.87
CA THR A 71 8.92 -3.91 -12.15
C THR A 71 9.41 -3.64 -13.55
N VAL A 72 10.71 -3.39 -13.67
CA VAL A 72 11.34 -3.20 -14.96
C VAL A 72 10.92 -4.43 -15.74
N GLN A 73 10.08 -4.21 -16.75
CA GLN A 73 9.69 -5.26 -17.65
C GLN A 73 10.99 -5.61 -18.37
N GLU A 74 11.65 -6.66 -17.88
CA GLU A 74 12.80 -7.25 -18.54
C GLU A 74 12.28 -7.73 -19.89
N SER A 75 12.39 -6.85 -20.88
CA SER A 75 12.42 -7.19 -22.28
C SER A 75 13.70 -7.97 -22.51
N THR A 76 13.80 -9.19 -21.98
CA THR A 76 14.58 -10.22 -22.63
C THR A 76 13.84 -10.50 -23.93
N ALA A 77 14.24 -9.77 -24.98
CA ALA A 77 14.10 -10.23 -26.34
C ALA A 77 14.68 -11.66 -26.34
N ASP A 78 13.78 -12.63 -26.35
CA ASP A 78 14.10 -14.04 -26.21
C ASP A 78 14.95 -14.46 -27.42
N PRO A 79 16.26 -14.73 -27.24
CA PRO A 79 17.10 -15.23 -28.33
C PRO A 79 16.67 -16.65 -28.75
N MET A 80 15.79 -17.32 -28.00
CA MET A 80 15.32 -18.67 -28.31
C MET A 80 14.34 -18.75 -29.48
N LEU A 81 13.87 -17.62 -30.04
CA LEU A 81 13.15 -17.61 -31.32
C LEU A 81 14.08 -17.50 -32.55
N ALA A 82 15.41 -17.56 -32.36
CA ALA A 82 16.41 -17.50 -33.43
C ALA A 82 16.93 -18.88 -33.88
N TRP A 83 16.31 -19.99 -33.43
CA TRP A 83 16.61 -21.31 -33.97
C TRP A 83 15.65 -21.63 -35.12
N ASP A 84 16.13 -21.44 -36.34
CA ASP A 84 15.53 -21.93 -37.59
C ASP A 84 16.25 -23.21 -38.03
N PRO A 85 15.63 -24.40 -37.96
CA PRO A 85 16.16 -25.58 -38.61
C PRO A 85 15.63 -25.63 -40.04
N VAL A 86 16.37 -25.06 -40.97
CA VAL A 86 16.33 -25.52 -42.36
C VAL A 86 16.95 -26.91 -42.39
N ILE A 87 16.14 -27.97 -42.22
CA ILE A 87 16.32 -29.33 -42.78
C ILE A 87 14.94 -29.95 -43.00
#